data_AF-A0A6C0CHZ5-F1
#
_entry.id   AF-A0A6C0CHZ5-F1
#
_cell.length_a   1.000
_cell.length_b   1.000
_cell.length_c   1.000
_cell.angle_alpha   90.00
_cell.angle_beta   90.00
_cell.angle_gamma   90.00
#
_symmetry.space_group_name_H-M   'P 1'
#
loop_
_entity.id
_entity.type
_entity.pdbx_description
1 polymer ?
#
loop_
_entity_poly.entity_id
_entity_poly.type
_entity_poly.pdbx_seq_one_letter_code
_entity_poly.pdbx_strand_id
1 'polypeptide(L)' 'MGGYTNYIVKLSERIDWDDDEMDATLKRRYPGVEWIVLGDTPKQTMIFVVYSQTKITDIISTIRSIYNVEVEFKELEVD' A
#
# COMPACT_ATOMS: atom_id res chain seq x y z
N MET A 1 6.60 -12.82 18.58
CA MET A 1 6.08 -13.24 17.28
C MET A 1 5.37 -12.04 16.67
N GLY A 2 5.76 -11.59 15.49
CA GLY A 2 5.06 -10.51 14.77
C GLY A 2 3.91 -11.04 13.94
N GLY A 3 2.89 -10.21 13.72
CA GLY A 3 1.72 -10.53 12.90
C GLY A 3 1.72 -9.74 11.59
N TYR A 4 0.78 -10.05 10.72
CA TYR A 4 0.49 -9.26 9.53
C TYR A 4 -0.88 -8.61 9.68
N THR A 5 -0.98 -7.36 9.25
CA THR A 5 -2.24 -6.61 9.22
C THR A 5 -2.56 -6.24 7.78
N ASN A 6 -3.80 -6.47 7.38
CA ASN A 6 -4.28 -6.15 6.04
C ASN A 6 -4.87 -4.74 6.03
N TYR A 7 -4.53 -3.95 5.01
CA TYR A 7 -5.05 -2.61 4.80
C TYR A 7 -5.61 -2.48 3.39
N ILE A 8 -6.80 -1.90 3.26
CA ILE A 8 -7.26 -1.37 1.97
C ILE A 8 -6.78 0.07 1.84
N VAL A 9 -6.12 0.38 0.73
CA VAL A 9 -5.56 1.69 0.42
C VAL A 9 -6.19 2.21 -0.85
N LYS A 10 -6.72 3.44 -0.82
CA LYS A 10 -7.39 4.10 -1.95
C LYS A 10 -6.66 5.39 -2.26
N LEU A 11 -6.31 5.57 -3.53
CA LEU A 11 -5.71 6.79 -4.04
C LEU A 11 -6.81 7.75 -4.51
N SER A 12 -6.56 9.06 -4.47
CA SER A 12 -7.51 10.06 -4.98
C SER A 12 -7.80 9.91 -6.47
N GLU A 13 -6.81 9.43 -7.22
CA GLU A 13 -6.82 9.26 -8.66
C GLU A 13 -6.13 7.96 -9.08
N ARG A 14 -6.17 7.64 -10.37
CA ARG A 14 -5.44 6.51 -10.93
C ARG A 14 -4.07 6.99 -11.36
N ILE A 15 -3.04 6.26 -10.98
CA ILE A 15 -1.64 6.53 -11.27
C ILE A 15 -1.16 5.46 -12.25
N ASP A 16 -0.55 5.92 -13.33
CA ASP A 16 0.18 5.06 -14.25
C ASP A 16 1.60 4.94 -13.72
N TRP A 17 1.84 3.91 -12.91
CA TRP A 17 3.15 3.59 -12.36
C TRP A 17 3.64 2.25 -12.90
N ASP A 18 4.94 2.01 -12.78
CA ASP A 18 5.54 0.70 -13.02
C ASP A 18 5.40 -0.13 -11.74
N ASP A 19 4.62 -1.21 -11.82
CA ASP A 19 4.36 -2.11 -10.69
C ASP A 19 5.67 -2.76 -10.17
N ASP A 20 6.62 -3.08 -11.05
CA ASP A 20 7.91 -3.68 -10.67
C ASP A 20 8.79 -2.65 -9.93
N GLU A 21 8.80 -1.40 -10.40
CA GLU A 21 9.53 -0.31 -9.73
C GLU A 21 8.94 0.00 -8.35
N MET A 22 7.60 0.04 -8.26
CA MET A 22 6.90 0.24 -6.99
C MET A 22 7.18 -0.90 -6.02
N ASP A 23 7.06 -2.16 -6.47
CA ASP A 23 7.32 -3.33 -5.63
C ASP A 23 8.76 -3.33 -5.12
N ALA A 24 9.72 -3.07 -6.00
CA ALA A 24 11.13 -2.95 -5.63
C ALA A 24 11.38 -1.83 -4.60
N THR A 25 10.71 -0.68 -4.76
CA THR A 25 10.82 0.46 -3.84
C THR A 25 10.27 0.13 -2.47
N LEU A 26 9.08 -0.46 -2.42
CA LEU A 26 8.41 -0.80 -1.17
C LEU A 26 9.12 -1.92 -0.43
N LYS A 27 9.48 -3.02 -1.10
CA LYS A 27 10.19 -4.15 -0.47
C LYS A 27 11.58 -3.75 0.04
N ARG A 28 12.27 -2.84 -0.64
CA ARG A 28 13.58 -2.33 -0.18
C ARG A 28 13.46 -1.49 1.09
N ARG A 29 12.40 -0.68 1.22
CA ARG A 29 12.19 0.21 2.38
C ARG A 29 11.48 -0.46 3.54
N TYR A 30 10.59 -1.41 3.25
CA TYR A 30 9.68 -2.04 4.19
C TYR A 30 9.70 -3.56 4.01
N PRO A 31 10.71 -4.25 4.58
CA PRO A 31 10.78 -5.70 4.55
C PRO A 31 9.51 -6.32 5.16
N GLY A 32 8.86 -7.24 4.43
CA GLY A 32 7.62 -7.88 4.88
C GLY A 32 6.33 -7.11 4.54
N VAL A 33 6.41 -6.18 3.58
CA VAL A 33 5.23 -5.61 2.93
C VAL A 33 4.95 -6.35 1.62
N GLU A 34 3.74 -6.85 1.47
CA GLU A 34 3.19 -7.36 0.22
C GLU A 34 1.97 -6.52 -0.17
N TRP A 35 1.66 -6.44 -1.46
CA TRP A 35 0.54 -5.64 -1.94
C TRP A 35 -0.01 -6.16 -3.27
N ILE A 36 -1.26 -5.82 -3.57
CA ILE A 36 -1.93 -6.11 -4.84
C ILE A 36 -2.81 -4.94 -5.25
N VAL A 37 -2.93 -4.69 -6.57
CA VAL A 37 -3.86 -3.72 -7.14
C VAL A 37 -5.21 -4.40 -7.42
N LEU A 38 -6.31 -3.76 -7.02
CA LEU A 38 -7.65 -4.20 -7.36
C LEU A 38 -8.06 -3.58 -8.71
N GLY A 39 -8.03 -4.42 -9.77
CA GLY A 39 -8.63 -4.09 -11.06
C GLY A 39 -10.14 -3.80 -10.89
N ASP A 40 -10.67 -2.91 -11.72
CA ASP A 40 -12.11 -2.58 -11.79
C ASP A 40 -12.67 -1.64 -10.70
N THR A 41 -11.80 -0.88 -10.03
CA THR A 41 -12.23 0.19 -9.12
C THR A 41 -12.19 1.57 -9.81
N PRO A 42 -13.17 2.48 -9.57
CA PRO A 42 -13.17 3.82 -10.16
C PRO A 42 -11.95 4.67 -9.76
N LYS A 43 -11.39 4.38 -8.59
CA LYS A 43 -10.15 4.94 -8.05
C LYS A 43 -9.17 3.80 -7.83
N GLN A 44 -7.88 4.00 -8.08
CA GLN A 44 -6.88 2.97 -7.83
C GLN A 44 -6.91 2.54 -6.37
N THR A 45 -7.26 1.28 -6.18
CA THR A 45 -7.41 0.66 -4.87
C THR A 45 -6.44 -0.50 -4.76
N MET A 46 -5.79 -0.63 -3.61
CA MET A 46 -4.83 -1.68 -3.34
C MET A 46 -5.14 -2.35 -2.01
N ILE A 47 -4.72 -3.59 -1.88
CA ILE A 47 -4.63 -4.27 -0.58
C ILE A 47 -3.16 -4.39 -0.24
N PHE A 48 -2.80 -3.95 0.96
CA PHE A 48 -1.48 -4.11 1.55
C PHE A 48 -1.55 -5.14 2.68
N VAL A 49 -0.57 -6.02 2.74
CA VAL A 49 -0.31 -6.93 3.84
C VAL A 49 0.97 -6.45 4.51
N VAL A 50 0.87 -5.92 5.73
CA VAL A 50 1.97 -5.22 6.40
C VAL A 50 2.40 -5.97 7.64
N TYR A 51 3.68 -6.30 7.73
CA TYR A 51 4.25 -6.90 8.93
C TYR A 51 4.26 -5.93 10.12
N SER A 52 4.01 -6.41 11.33
CA SER A 52 3.81 -5.59 12.54
C SER A 52 4.95 -4.65 12.93
N GLN A 53 6.14 -4.81 12.33
CA GLN A 53 7.29 -3.91 12.54
C GLN A 53 7.22 -2.65 11.66
N THR A 54 6.39 -2.65 10.62
CA THR A 54 6.21 -1.53 9.71
C THR A 54 4.87 -0.85 9.99
N LYS A 55 4.86 0.48 10.05
CA LYS A 55 3.62 1.24 10.14
C LYS A 55 3.10 1.52 8.74
N ILE A 56 1.81 1.25 8.50
CA ILE A 56 1.14 1.61 7.25
C ILE A 56 1.31 3.10 6.91
N THR A 57 1.34 3.99 7.90
CA THR A 57 1.56 5.42 7.71
C THR A 57 2.88 5.74 7.02
N ASP A 58 3.92 4.96 7.24
CA ASP A 58 5.23 5.17 6.62
C ASP A 58 5.18 4.80 5.13
N ILE A 59 4.51 3.68 4.80
CA ILE A 59 4.23 3.26 3.43
C ILE A 59 3.43 4.34 2.70
N ILE A 60 2.35 4.83 3.33
CA ILE A 60 1.51 5.89 2.75
C ILE A 60 2.33 7.16 2.52
N SER A 61 3.19 7.55 3.48
CA SER A 61 4.05 8.72 3.30
C SER A 61 5.02 8.56 2.12
N THR A 62 5.55 7.36 1.88
CA THR A 62 6.39 7.08 0.70
C THR A 62 5.58 7.21 -0.60
N ILE A 63 4.39 6.63 -0.67
CA ILE A 63 3.52 6.72 -1.86
C ILE A 63 3.17 8.19 -2.16
N ARG A 64 2.76 8.95 -1.13
CA ARG A 64 2.48 10.39 -1.25
C ARG A 64 3.68 11.17 -1.76
N SER A 65 4.88 10.86 -1.26
CA SER A 65 6.11 11.54 -1.67
C SER A 65 6.51 11.25 -3.12
N ILE A 66 6.23 10.06 -3.64
CA ILE A 66 6.63 9.66 -5.00
C ILE A 66 5.64 10.20 -6.02
N TYR A 67 4.34 10.04 -5.75
CA TYR A 67 3.31 10.27 -6.75
C TYR A 67 2.45 11.52 -6.50
N ASN A 68 2.64 12.21 -5.38
CA ASN A 68 1.92 13.44 -5.02
C ASN A 68 0.39 13.29 -5.10
N VAL A 69 -0.13 12.20 -4.53
CA VAL A 69 -1.57 11.90 -4.48
C VAL A 69 -2.09 11.87 -3.05
N GLU A 70 -3.38 12.14 -2.89
CA GLU A 70 -4.05 11.89 -1.61
C GLU A 70 -4.33 10.40 -1.45
N VAL A 71 -4.20 9.93 -0.21
CA VAL A 71 -4.31 8.50 0.10
C VAL A 71 -5.17 8.31 1.34
N GLU A 72 -6.19 7.47 1.20
CA GLU A 72 -7.04 6.98 2.28
C GLU A 72 -6.70 5.52 2.55
N PHE A 73 -6.70 5.10 3.81
CA PHE A 73 -6.51 3.69 4.14
C PHE A 73 -7.39 3.25 5.31
N LYS A 74 -7.75 1.97 5.33
CA LYS A 74 -8.52 1.34 6.41
C LYS A 74 -7.97 -0.05 6.69
N GLU A 75 -7.86 -0.40 7.96
CA GLU A 75 -7.55 -1.76 8.39
C GLU A 75 -8.71 -2.72 8.03
N LEU A 76 -8.35 -3.90 7.53
CA LEU A 76 -9.29 -4.98 7.23
C LEU A 76 -9.23 -5.98 8.37
N GLU A 77 -10.30 -6.04 9.16
CA GLU A 77 -10.52 -7.12 10.11
C GLU A 77 -10.84 -8.40 9.32
N VAL A 78 -10.12 -9.48 9.62
CA VAL A 78 -10.35 -10.80 9.05
C VAL A 78 -10.96 -11.63 10.18
N ASP A 79 -12.27 -11.90 10.08
CA ASP A 79 -12.98 -12.83 10.97
C ASP A 79 -12.53 -14.28 10.75
#